data_AF-A0A4W5LX84-F1
#
_entry.id   AF-A0A4W5LX84-F1
#
_cell.length_a   1.000
_cell.length_b   1.000
_cell.length_c   1.000
_cell.angle_alpha   90.00
_cell.angle_beta   90.00
_cell.angle_gamma   90.00
#
_symmetry.space_group_name_H-M   'P 1'
#
loop_
_entity.id
_entity.type
_entity.pdbx_description
1 polymer ?
#
loop_
_entity_poly.entity_id
_entity_poly.type
_entity_poly.pdbx_seq_one_letter_code
_entity_poly.pdbx_strand_id
1 'polypeptide(L)'
;LGTQVKDVVIKSDAPSALLLDKHADYIAAYGSKKDDYEYTLSEYLRMSGIYWGLTVMDLMGQLTRMNQQEISDFIKSCQHDCGGISASIGHDPHVLYTLSAVQILSLYDSVNVLDVDKVVEYVRGLQQEDGSFAGDKWGEFTFSNCNQISPTEGLPSLWNHNPFPCFFFWKGGWGLKGGM
;
A
#
# COMPACT_ATOMS: atom_id res chain seq x y z
N LEU A 1 8.35 -25.68 -35.08
CA LEU A 1 9.14 -25.10 -33.97
C LEU A 1 8.17 -24.89 -32.81
N GLY A 2 8.27 -25.70 -31.76
CA GLY A 2 7.41 -25.58 -30.58
C GLY A 2 7.85 -24.42 -29.68
N THR A 3 6.90 -23.63 -29.21
CA THR A 3 7.11 -22.53 -28.26
C THR A 3 7.78 -23.06 -26.99
N GLN A 4 8.87 -22.45 -26.55
CA GLN A 4 9.49 -22.78 -25.26
C GLN A 4 8.49 -22.44 -24.15
N VAL A 5 8.02 -23.46 -23.43
CA VAL A 5 7.25 -23.28 -22.20
C VAL A 5 8.23 -22.74 -21.16
N LYS A 6 8.04 -21.49 -20.72
CA LYS A 6 8.82 -20.91 -19.63
C LYS A 6 8.26 -21.44 -18.30
N ASP A 7 8.87 -22.50 -17.80
CA ASP A 7 8.54 -23.09 -16.50
C ASP A 7 9.80 -23.24 -15.64
N VAL A 8 9.63 -23.28 -14.32
CA VAL A 8 10.72 -23.39 -13.34
C VAL A 8 10.68 -24.77 -12.70
N VAL A 9 11.79 -25.51 -12.80
CA VAL A 9 11.93 -26.80 -12.12
C VAL A 9 12.32 -26.58 -10.67
N ILE A 10 11.43 -26.91 -9.75
CA ILE A 10 11.69 -26.87 -8.30
C ILE A 10 12.65 -28.00 -7.94
N LYS A 11 13.74 -27.66 -7.25
CA LYS A 11 14.73 -28.65 -6.80
C LYS A 11 14.15 -29.52 -5.67
N SER A 12 14.64 -30.76 -5.57
CA SER A 12 14.18 -31.71 -4.54
C SER A 12 14.58 -31.32 -3.11
N ASP A 13 15.54 -30.41 -2.94
CA ASP A 13 15.98 -29.85 -1.66
C ASP A 13 15.25 -28.54 -1.28
N ALA A 14 14.25 -28.13 -2.06
CA ALA A 14 13.49 -26.92 -1.77
C ALA A 14 12.72 -27.04 -0.44
N PRO A 15 12.60 -25.95 0.34
CA PRO A 15 11.80 -25.95 1.56
C PRO A 15 10.34 -26.31 1.28
N SER A 16 9.82 -27.31 1.98
CA SER A 16 8.41 -27.76 1.87
C SER A 16 7.56 -27.36 3.08
N ALA A 17 8.18 -26.80 4.13
CA ALA A 17 7.52 -26.38 5.36
C ALA A 17 7.48 -24.85 5.46
N LEU A 18 6.41 -24.32 6.06
CA LEU A 18 6.26 -22.89 6.34
C LEU A 18 7.13 -22.50 7.55
N LEU A 19 8.04 -21.55 7.36
CA LEU A 19 9.02 -21.13 8.36
C LEU A 19 8.69 -19.74 8.91
N LEU A 20 7.52 -19.60 9.57
CA LEU A 20 6.99 -18.31 10.06
C LEU A 20 8.01 -17.53 10.90
N ASP A 21 8.65 -18.17 11.87
CA ASP A 21 9.61 -17.50 12.77
C ASP A 21 10.78 -16.89 11.98
N LYS A 22 11.29 -17.61 10.98
CA LYS A 22 12.38 -17.10 10.13
C LYS A 22 11.94 -15.92 9.28
N HIS A 23 10.69 -15.92 8.80
CA HIS A 23 10.14 -14.78 8.06
C HIS A 23 9.98 -13.56 8.97
N ALA A 24 9.42 -13.74 10.17
CA ALA A 24 9.25 -12.66 11.13
C ALA A 24 10.59 -12.07 11.58
N ASP A 25 11.59 -12.91 11.86
CA ASP A 25 12.93 -12.49 12.25
C ASP A 25 13.64 -11.74 11.12
N TYR A 26 13.49 -12.19 9.88
CA TYR A 26 14.04 -11.51 8.71
C TYR A 26 13.47 -10.09 8.56
N ILE A 27 12.14 -9.93 8.62
CA ILE A 27 11.49 -8.62 8.47
C ILE A 27 11.81 -7.69 9.64
N ALA A 28 11.82 -8.19 10.87
CA ALA A 28 12.21 -7.41 12.05
C ALA A 28 13.69 -6.96 11.97
N ALA A 29 14.58 -7.82 11.49
CA ALA A 29 15.99 -7.46 11.28
C ALA A 29 16.17 -6.46 10.13
N TYR A 30 15.35 -6.53 9.08
CA TYR A 30 15.39 -5.60 7.95
C TYR A 30 15.14 -4.15 8.39
N GLY A 31 14.14 -3.92 9.27
CA GLY A 31 13.87 -2.58 9.80
C GLY A 31 14.98 -1.99 10.69
N SER A 32 15.84 -2.85 11.26
CA SER A 32 16.92 -2.45 12.16
C SER A 32 18.19 -1.98 11.41
N LYS A 33 18.36 -2.39 10.15
CA LYS A 33 19.58 -2.14 9.36
C LYS A 33 19.43 -0.87 8.51
N LYS A 34 19.58 0.29 9.17
CA LYS A 34 19.43 1.61 8.52
C LYS A 34 20.62 2.03 7.65
N ASP A 35 21.76 1.34 7.77
CA ASP A 35 23.03 1.71 7.12
C ASP A 35 23.34 0.89 5.85
N ASP A 36 22.41 0.05 5.37
CA ASP A 36 22.67 -0.82 4.22
C ASP A 36 22.49 -0.09 2.88
N TYR A 37 23.33 -0.40 1.89
CA TYR A 37 23.30 0.23 0.56
C TYR A 37 21.94 0.07 -0.15
N GLU A 38 21.24 -1.04 0.14
CA GLU A 38 19.87 -1.29 -0.32
C GLU A 38 18.85 -0.29 0.29
N TYR A 39 19.06 0.17 1.53
CA TYR A 39 18.19 1.14 2.20
C TYR A 39 18.18 2.50 1.48
N THR A 40 19.34 2.90 0.95
CA THR A 40 19.50 4.14 0.16
C THR A 40 18.97 3.96 -1.27
N LEU A 41 19.22 2.81 -1.90
CA LEU A 41 18.74 2.55 -3.27
C LEU A 41 17.22 2.38 -3.35
N SER A 42 16.57 1.84 -2.31
CA SER A 42 15.12 1.65 -2.29
C SER A 42 14.35 2.85 -1.71
N GLU A 43 15.01 4.00 -1.54
CA GLU A 43 14.40 5.18 -0.92
C GLU A 43 13.13 5.65 -1.65
N TYR A 44 13.13 5.57 -2.99
CA TYR A 44 11.97 5.94 -3.81
C TYR A 44 10.78 4.97 -3.68
N LEU A 45 10.91 3.82 -3.01
CA LEU A 45 9.83 2.87 -2.71
C LEU A 45 9.65 2.63 -1.21
N ARG A 46 10.30 3.44 -0.35
CA ARG A 46 10.40 3.17 1.08
C ARG A 46 9.03 3.02 1.75
N MET A 47 8.07 3.89 1.44
CA MET A 47 6.70 3.79 1.95
C MET A 47 6.03 2.44 1.59
N SER A 48 6.14 2.00 0.34
CA SER A 48 5.58 0.71 -0.10
C SER A 48 6.29 -0.48 0.55
N GLY A 49 7.62 -0.39 0.73
CA GLY A 49 8.40 -1.39 1.44
C GLY A 49 7.97 -1.56 2.90
N ILE A 50 7.74 -0.43 3.59
CA ILE A 50 7.20 -0.44 4.96
C ILE A 50 5.81 -1.09 4.97
N TYR A 51 4.93 -0.75 4.02
CA TYR A 51 3.60 -1.36 3.92
C TYR A 51 3.68 -2.88 3.77
N TRP A 52 4.52 -3.41 2.88
CA TRP A 52 4.68 -4.86 2.71
C TRP A 52 5.21 -5.54 3.97
N GLY A 53 6.24 -4.96 4.59
CA GLY A 53 6.83 -5.47 5.82
C GLY A 53 5.86 -5.48 6.99
N LEU A 54 5.07 -4.42 7.17
CA LEU A 54 4.08 -4.36 8.24
C LEU A 54 2.89 -5.27 8.00
N THR A 55 2.39 -5.34 6.76
CA THR A 55 1.25 -6.19 6.42
C THR A 55 1.60 -7.67 6.64
N VAL A 56 2.80 -8.12 6.23
CA VAL A 56 3.19 -9.52 6.48
C VAL A 56 3.37 -9.78 7.99
N MET A 57 3.90 -8.82 8.74
CA MET A 57 4.04 -8.97 10.20
C MET A 57 2.68 -9.02 10.91
N ASP A 58 1.71 -8.25 10.46
CA ASP A 58 0.33 -8.30 10.95
C ASP A 58 -0.36 -9.62 10.61
N LEU A 59 -0.20 -10.11 9.37
CA LEU A 59 -0.69 -11.43 8.96
C LEU A 59 -0.08 -12.58 9.79
N MET A 60 1.15 -12.41 10.26
CA MET A 60 1.82 -13.36 11.17
C MET A 60 1.48 -13.13 12.66
N GLY A 61 0.70 -12.10 13.01
CA GLY A 61 0.40 -11.73 14.39
C GLY A 61 1.60 -11.21 15.18
N GLN A 62 2.62 -10.69 14.48
CA GLN A 62 3.90 -10.23 15.04
C GLN A 62 4.08 -8.71 14.89
N LEU A 63 3.02 -7.96 14.58
CA LEU A 63 3.07 -6.51 14.36
C LEU A 63 3.69 -5.73 15.53
N THR A 64 3.53 -6.22 16.75
CA THR A 64 4.09 -5.63 17.98
C THR A 64 5.63 -5.57 18.03
N ARG A 65 6.31 -6.34 17.17
CA ARG A 65 7.78 -6.29 17.02
C ARG A 65 8.26 -5.08 16.24
N MET A 66 7.37 -4.35 15.57
CA MET A 66 7.68 -3.21 14.72
C MET A 66 7.48 -1.89 15.48
N ASN A 67 8.32 -0.89 15.22
CA ASN A 67 8.27 0.39 15.92
C ASN A 67 7.17 1.31 15.35
N GLN A 68 5.97 1.20 15.89
CA GLN A 68 4.80 2.01 15.46
C GLN A 68 5.07 3.52 15.52
N GLN A 69 5.71 4.00 16.59
CA GLN A 69 5.92 5.43 16.79
C GLN A 69 6.84 6.01 15.70
N GLU A 70 7.97 5.35 15.47
CA GLU A 70 8.93 5.77 14.45
C GLU A 70 8.33 5.75 13.05
N ILE A 71 7.52 4.73 12.73
CA ILE A 71 6.86 4.63 11.42
C ILE A 71 5.79 5.71 11.26
N SER A 72 5.03 5.99 12.32
CA SER A 72 4.00 7.05 12.31
C SER A 72 4.63 8.43 12.12
N ASP A 73 5.76 8.70 12.81
CA ASP A 73 6.50 9.94 12.68
C ASP A 73 7.11 10.09 11.27
N PHE A 74 7.63 9.00 10.70
CA PHE A 74 8.10 8.98 9.32
C PHE A 74 6.98 9.30 8.32
N ILE A 75 5.82 8.64 8.44
CA ILE A 75 4.66 8.88 7.57
C ILE A 75 4.20 10.34 7.66
N LYS A 76 4.13 10.87 8.88
CA LYS A 76 3.78 12.28 9.11
C LYS A 76 4.76 13.24 8.42
N SER A 77 6.06 12.95 8.48
CA SER A 77 7.09 13.77 7.84
C SER A 77 7.05 13.71 6.30
N CYS A 78 6.40 12.69 5.73
CA CYS A 78 6.24 12.53 4.28
C CYS A 78 4.94 13.14 3.75
N GLN A 79 4.06 13.70 4.60
CA GLN A 79 2.86 14.40 4.16
C GLN A 79 3.20 15.81 3.67
N HIS A 80 2.79 16.15 2.45
CA HIS A 80 2.99 17.47 1.86
C HIS A 80 1.81 18.40 2.15
N ASP A 81 2.02 19.71 1.97
CA ASP A 81 0.97 20.73 2.14
C ASP A 81 -0.27 20.50 1.26
N CYS A 82 -0.08 19.88 0.09
CA CYS A 82 -1.17 19.49 -0.81
C CYS A 82 -1.97 18.28 -0.36
N GLY A 83 -1.59 17.64 0.76
CA GLY A 83 -2.26 16.45 1.31
C GLY A 83 -1.71 15.11 0.84
N GLY A 84 -1.04 15.07 -0.31
CA GLY A 84 -0.40 13.86 -0.81
C GLY A 84 0.82 13.46 0.01
N ILE A 85 1.14 12.17 -0.02
CA ILE A 85 2.26 11.58 0.71
C ILE A 85 3.30 11.05 -0.28
N SER A 86 4.57 11.26 0.03
CA SER A 86 5.71 10.83 -0.78
C SER A 86 6.30 9.50 -0.30
N ALA A 87 7.18 8.90 -1.11
CA ALA A 87 7.82 7.64 -0.78
C ALA A 87 8.80 7.75 0.40
N SER A 88 9.48 8.90 0.50
CA SER A 88 10.46 9.25 1.52
C SER A 88 10.54 10.78 1.62
N ILE A 89 11.20 11.27 2.67
CA ILE A 89 11.39 12.69 2.92
C ILE A 89 12.12 13.34 1.74
N GLY A 90 11.54 14.42 1.19
CA GLY A 90 12.11 15.16 0.06
C GLY A 90 11.73 14.63 -1.32
N HIS A 91 10.93 13.56 -1.41
CA HIS A 91 10.37 13.07 -2.68
C HIS A 91 9.03 13.75 -3.00
N ASP A 92 8.58 13.66 -4.25
CA ASP A 92 7.27 14.17 -4.66
C ASP A 92 6.12 13.29 -4.13
N PRO A 93 4.97 13.89 -3.78
CA PRO A 93 3.79 13.15 -3.35
C PRO A 93 3.14 12.41 -4.53
N HIS A 94 2.70 11.18 -4.27
CA HIS A 94 2.05 10.34 -5.27
C HIS A 94 0.92 9.51 -4.63
N VAL A 95 -0.13 9.22 -5.38
CA VAL A 95 -1.30 8.47 -4.86
C VAL A 95 -0.95 7.07 -4.37
N LEU A 96 0.05 6.42 -4.97
CA LEU A 96 0.55 5.10 -4.55
C LEU A 96 1.12 5.10 -3.12
N TYR A 97 1.91 6.12 -2.78
CA TYR A 97 2.51 6.24 -1.45
C TYR A 97 1.50 6.79 -0.44
N THR A 98 0.56 7.61 -0.90
CA THR A 98 -0.61 8.04 -0.13
C THR A 98 -1.46 6.84 0.29
N LEU A 99 -1.76 5.93 -0.63
CA LEU A 99 -2.45 4.67 -0.32
C LEU A 99 -1.66 3.82 0.69
N SER A 100 -0.36 3.61 0.43
CA SER A 100 0.50 2.79 1.29
C SER A 100 0.56 3.34 2.72
N ALA A 101 0.71 4.66 2.89
CA ALA A 101 0.74 5.32 4.19
C ALA A 101 -0.59 5.18 4.95
N VAL A 102 -1.72 5.38 4.28
CA VAL A 102 -3.04 5.22 4.90
C VAL A 102 -3.29 3.76 5.31
N GLN A 103 -2.86 2.79 4.49
CA GLN A 103 -2.94 1.37 4.84
C GLN A 103 -2.10 1.04 6.08
N ILE A 104 -0.86 1.53 6.16
CA ILE A 104 0.01 1.34 7.33
C ILE A 104 -0.64 1.92 8.58
N LEU A 105 -1.14 3.15 8.53
CA LEU A 105 -1.77 3.76 9.70
C LEU A 105 -3.10 3.09 10.08
N SER A 106 -3.78 2.47 9.12
CA SER A 106 -4.99 1.68 9.39
C SER A 106 -4.67 0.38 10.12
N LEU A 107 -3.54 -0.28 9.80
CA LEU A 107 -3.04 -1.43 10.57
C LEU A 107 -2.77 -1.06 12.03
N TYR A 108 -2.33 0.17 12.27
CA TYR A 108 -2.04 0.70 13.61
C TYR A 108 -3.22 1.43 14.28
N ASP A 109 -4.39 1.50 13.64
CA ASP A 109 -5.54 2.30 14.10
C ASP A 109 -5.16 3.76 14.47
N SER A 110 -4.22 4.33 13.71
CA SER A 110 -3.54 5.60 13.99
C SER A 110 -3.65 6.60 12.84
N VAL A 111 -4.73 6.52 12.04
CA VAL A 111 -4.90 7.37 10.85
C VAL A 111 -5.01 8.87 11.19
N ASN A 112 -5.40 9.20 12.42
CA ASN A 112 -5.47 10.57 12.95
C ASN A 112 -4.13 11.29 13.03
N VAL A 113 -3.00 10.60 12.80
CA VAL A 113 -1.66 11.21 12.71
C VAL A 113 -1.53 12.11 11.48
N LEU A 114 -2.30 11.82 10.42
CA LEU A 114 -2.34 12.59 9.18
C LEU A 114 -3.43 13.65 9.20
N ASP A 115 -3.25 14.69 8.40
CA ASP A 115 -4.34 15.57 7.99
C ASP A 115 -5.21 14.84 6.95
N VAL A 116 -6.23 14.12 7.43
CA VAL A 116 -7.11 13.28 6.60
C VAL A 116 -7.90 14.11 5.59
N ASP A 117 -8.34 15.31 5.97
CA ASP A 117 -9.11 16.18 5.08
C ASP A 117 -8.27 16.57 3.85
N LYS A 118 -7.00 16.94 4.06
CA LYS A 118 -6.09 17.22 2.95
C LYS A 118 -5.80 15.98 2.10
N VAL A 119 -5.67 14.80 2.68
CA VAL A 119 -5.50 13.55 1.91
C VAL A 119 -6.71 13.32 0.99
N VAL A 120 -7.92 13.54 1.50
CA VAL A 120 -9.16 13.43 0.72
C VAL A 120 -9.20 14.47 -0.41
N GLU A 121 -8.83 15.72 -0.12
CA GLU A 121 -8.72 16.79 -1.13
C GLU A 121 -7.71 16.44 -2.22
N TYR A 122 -6.55 15.91 -1.84
CA TYR A 122 -5.50 15.49 -2.78
C TYR A 122 -6.02 14.43 -3.75
N VAL A 123 -6.62 13.34 -3.24
CA VAL A 123 -7.10 12.26 -4.11
C VAL A 123 -8.30 12.69 -4.95
N ARG A 124 -9.19 13.52 -4.39
CA ARG A 124 -10.28 14.11 -5.17
C ARG A 124 -9.75 14.96 -6.33
N GLY A 125 -8.68 15.71 -6.10
CA GLY A 125 -8.04 16.53 -7.13
C GLY A 125 -7.38 15.74 -8.26
N LEU A 126 -7.14 14.45 -8.09
CA LEU A 126 -6.56 13.57 -9.11
C LEU A 126 -7.60 12.92 -10.04
N GLN A 127 -8.90 13.02 -9.69
CA GLN A 127 -9.98 12.47 -10.50
C GLN A 127 -10.17 13.28 -11.79
N GLN A 128 -10.20 12.58 -12.92
CA GLN A 128 -10.39 13.14 -14.25
C GLN A 128 -11.87 13.18 -14.65
N GLU A 129 -12.19 13.91 -15.73
CA GLU A 129 -13.57 14.02 -16.25
C GLU A 129 -14.16 12.67 -16.70
N ASP A 130 -13.32 11.73 -17.14
CA ASP A 130 -13.71 10.38 -17.54
C ASP A 130 -13.86 9.40 -16.35
N GLY A 131 -13.62 9.88 -15.12
CA GLY A 131 -13.67 9.10 -13.90
C GLY A 131 -12.40 8.28 -13.60
N SER A 132 -11.36 8.38 -14.44
CA SER A 132 -10.03 7.84 -14.13
C SER A 132 -9.32 8.69 -13.07
N PHE A 133 -8.25 8.15 -12.48
CA PHE A 133 -7.40 8.88 -11.53
C PHE A 133 -5.96 8.95 -12.04
N ALA A 134 -5.38 10.15 -11.99
CA ALA A 134 -3.96 10.36 -12.22
C ALA A 134 -3.12 9.91 -11.02
N GLY A 135 -1.87 9.51 -11.26
CA GLY A 135 -0.92 9.14 -10.21
C GLY A 135 -0.44 10.32 -9.37
N ASP A 136 -0.25 11.46 -10.04
CA ASP A 136 0.20 12.73 -9.47
C ASP A 136 -0.19 13.92 -10.37
N LYS A 137 0.33 15.11 -10.05
CA LYS A 137 0.13 16.35 -10.81
C LYS A 137 0.70 16.33 -12.23
N TRP A 138 1.53 15.35 -12.58
CA TRP A 138 2.18 15.21 -13.89
C TRP A 138 1.40 14.30 -14.84
N GLY A 139 0.31 13.70 -14.39
CA GLY A 139 -0.71 13.10 -15.27
C GLY A 139 -0.36 11.71 -15.79
N GLU A 140 0.51 10.95 -15.13
CA GLU A 140 0.63 9.52 -15.42
C GLU A 140 -0.68 8.80 -15.04
N PHE A 141 -1.44 8.35 -16.04
CA PHE A 141 -2.69 7.63 -15.86
C PHE A 141 -2.43 6.22 -15.32
N THR A 142 -2.53 6.03 -14.00
CA THR A 142 -2.18 4.74 -13.37
C THR A 142 -3.39 3.89 -12.97
N PHE A 143 -4.61 4.44 -12.97
CA PHE A 143 -5.82 3.70 -12.57
C PHE A 143 -6.87 3.67 -13.67
N SER A 144 -6.59 2.92 -14.73
CA SER A 144 -7.53 2.59 -15.79
C SER A 144 -8.26 1.28 -15.48
N ASN A 145 -9.25 1.32 -14.58
CA ASN A 145 -10.25 0.25 -14.54
C ASN A 145 -11.68 0.72 -14.26
N CYS A 146 -12.05 1.90 -14.78
CA CYS A 146 -13.45 2.34 -14.82
C CYS A 146 -14.14 2.02 -16.16
N ASN A 147 -13.40 1.56 -17.18
CA ASN A 147 -13.94 1.39 -18.54
C ASN A 147 -14.66 0.06 -18.81
N GLN A 148 -15.07 -0.66 -17.77
CA GLN A 148 -16.01 -1.77 -17.88
C GLN A 148 -17.32 -1.42 -17.18
N ILE A 149 -17.83 -0.22 -17.42
CA ILE A 149 -19.21 0.16 -17.12
C ILE A 149 -19.88 0.43 -18.46
N SER A 150 -20.35 -0.63 -19.12
CA SER A 150 -21.35 -0.48 -20.16
C SER A 150 -22.66 0.00 -19.51
N PRO A 151 -23.46 0.89 -20.13
CA PRO A 151 -24.59 1.55 -19.46
C PRO A 151 -25.78 0.66 -19.12
N THR A 152 -25.67 -0.67 -19.27
CA THR A 152 -26.84 -1.54 -19.38
C THR A 152 -26.87 -2.74 -18.42
N GLU A 153 -25.87 -2.93 -17.57
CA GLU A 153 -25.90 -4.05 -16.60
C GLU A 153 -25.97 -3.55 -15.17
N GLY A 154 -27.04 -3.97 -14.49
CA GLY A 154 -27.37 -3.59 -13.13
C GLY A 154 -26.22 -3.83 -12.16
N LEU A 155 -26.01 -2.82 -11.33
CA LEU A 155 -24.98 -2.69 -10.30
C LEU A 155 -24.88 -3.75 -9.18
N PRO A 156 -25.64 -4.87 -9.04
CA PRO A 156 -25.37 -5.79 -7.92
C PRO A 156 -24.42 -6.98 -8.17
N SER A 157 -24.22 -7.48 -9.40
CA SER A 157 -23.74 -8.87 -9.58
C SER A 157 -22.24 -9.06 -9.86
N LEU A 158 -21.45 -8.01 -10.10
CA LEU A 158 -20.00 -8.12 -10.35
C LEU A 158 -19.10 -7.75 -9.15
N TRP A 159 -19.69 -7.33 -8.03
CA TRP A 159 -18.96 -6.90 -6.82
C TRP A 159 -18.44 -8.05 -5.93
N ASN A 160 -18.70 -9.31 -6.31
CA ASN A 160 -18.37 -10.47 -5.48
C ASN A 160 -17.15 -11.29 -5.96
N HIS A 161 -16.46 -10.87 -7.01
CA HIS A 161 -15.46 -11.72 -7.68
C HIS A 161 -14.07 -11.11 -7.89
N ASN A 162 -13.74 -9.95 -7.32
CA ASN A 162 -12.44 -9.32 -7.57
C ASN A 162 -11.62 -9.12 -6.27
N PRO A 163 -10.49 -9.82 -6.07
CA PRO A 163 -9.71 -9.80 -4.83
C PRO A 163 -8.66 -8.68 -4.76
N PHE A 164 -8.82 -7.57 -5.50
CA PHE A 164 -7.85 -6.47 -5.44
C PHE A 164 -8.13 -5.54 -4.24
N PRO A 165 -7.20 -5.42 -3.26
CA PRO A 165 -7.42 -4.66 -2.02
C PRO A 165 -7.67 -3.15 -2.23
N CYS A 166 -7.21 -2.59 -3.36
CA CYS A 166 -7.23 -1.14 -3.62
C CYS A 166 -8.64 -0.56 -3.68
N PHE A 167 -9.64 -1.32 -4.13
CA PHE A 167 -11.04 -0.86 -4.17
C PHE A 167 -11.78 -1.03 -2.84
N PHE A 168 -11.39 -2.04 -2.04
CA PHE A 168 -12.05 -2.32 -0.76
C PHE A 168 -11.86 -1.16 0.22
N PHE A 169 -10.68 -0.53 0.20
CA PHE A 169 -10.36 0.59 1.08
C PHE A 169 -11.14 1.86 0.73
N TRP A 170 -11.45 2.11 -0.55
CA TRP A 170 -12.15 3.34 -0.99
C TRP A 170 -13.69 3.23 -0.96
N LYS A 171 -14.25 2.01 -0.97
CA LYS A 171 -15.71 1.78 -0.82
C LYS A 171 -16.17 1.61 0.63
N GLY A 172 -15.28 1.24 1.54
CA GLY A 172 -15.56 1.20 2.97
C GLY A 172 -15.65 2.60 3.55
N GLY A 173 -16.80 3.27 3.35
CA GLY A 173 -17.10 4.52 4.05
C GLY A 173 -16.78 4.36 5.53
N TRP A 174 -16.07 5.34 6.07
CA TRP A 174 -15.60 5.43 7.45
C TRP A 174 -16.70 5.13 8.45
N GLY A 175 -16.92 3.85 8.71
CA GLY A 175 -17.74 3.35 9.80
C GLY A 175 -16.90 3.45 11.05
N LEU A 176 -16.98 4.60 11.72
CA LEU A 176 -16.66 4.73 13.14
C LEU A 176 -17.23 3.49 13.85
N LYS A 177 -16.37 2.57 14.27
CA LYS A 177 -16.75 1.57 15.27
C LYS A 177 -16.93 2.34 16.58
N GLY A 178 -18.13 2.90 16.73
CA GLY A 178 -18.66 3.29 18.02
C GLY A 178 -18.66 2.08 18.94
N GLY A 179 -18.17 2.29 20.17
CA GLY A 179 -18.03 1.26 21.16
C GLY A 179 -19.35 0.63 21.60
N MET A 180 -19.20 -0.58 22.14
CA MET A 180 -19.93 -1.12 23.28
C MET A 180 -19.01 -2.09 24.01
#